data_AF-A0A178ZZS0-F1
#
_entry.id   AF-A0A178ZZS0-F1
#
_cell.length_a   1.000
_cell.length_b   1.000
_cell.length_c   1.000
_cell.angle_alpha   90.00
_cell.angle_beta   90.00
_cell.angle_gamma   90.00
#
_symmetry.space_group_name_H-M   'P 1'
#
loop_
_entity.id
_entity.type
_entity.pdbx_description
1 polymer ?
#
loop_
_entity_poly.entity_id
_entity_poly.type
_entity_poly.pdbx_seq_one_letter_code
_entity_poly.pdbx_strand_id
1 'polypeptide(L)'
;MSLNTIAPMAIPSIDASANGAESTLQQTQEPLCAIVTPLGMLGYGFEEHLLTNKLDELTKITPPLPLAVVMDSGSTDSGPSKFALGSMTCPEASYRRDLTKLVRAIINYHVPVLVSSVGGDGSNEHVDLFIEMIKEISSSLNCPRELKVLAVYSELSKEVVEKKLVAGDISGCGDEVPQLTRRAYDPAIFVAFCAMNCVKSSSSPFNSLGINLLGGFYHMGKIMECGGLCATPKSSGATAVMYKDGTFDISPLDPMAKCVPLSVAAHTLYEKSRPDILYGPGGYLDLTHTAYEQLPNGISVRVRGGDFHFSTSEGSPYTVKLEGARVIGYRNLFIGSFRDPILIGQIHEYLEAGKNRVARQHRDMDAKWTLDFHIYGAPETGAAGSTCNDETWTSKEVFIVGEVLADSPALAKSVASTARVYCSHGPLQRTDGDLG
;
A
#
# COMPACT_ATOMS: atom_id res chain seq x y z
N MET A 1 -53.74 -31.70 -19.45
CA MET A 1 -52.69 -32.37 -20.23
C MET A 1 -51.43 -32.33 -19.39
N SER A 2 -51.21 -33.39 -18.60
CA SER A 2 -50.02 -33.59 -17.78
C SER A 2 -49.46 -34.98 -18.09
N LEU A 3 -48.15 -35.09 -17.83
CA LEU A 3 -47.38 -36.31 -17.54
C LEU A 3 -47.26 -37.34 -18.67
N ASN A 4 -46.00 -37.56 -19.08
CA ASN A 4 -45.52 -38.90 -19.38
C ASN A 4 -44.27 -39.18 -18.54
N THR A 5 -44.44 -40.13 -17.64
CA THR A 5 -43.48 -40.82 -16.79
C THR A 5 -42.88 -42.01 -17.55
N ILE A 6 -41.80 -42.62 -17.02
CA ILE A 6 -41.35 -44.04 -17.03
C ILE A 6 -39.82 -43.99 -16.90
N ALA A 7 -39.08 -44.77 -16.09
CA ALA A 7 -39.23 -45.60 -14.90
C ALA A 7 -37.77 -45.94 -14.46
N PRO A 8 -37.49 -46.32 -13.19
CA PRO A 8 -36.12 -46.51 -12.70
C PRO A 8 -35.60 -47.93 -12.97
N MET A 9 -34.29 -48.08 -13.20
CA MET A 9 -33.61 -49.37 -13.38
C MET A 9 -32.42 -49.51 -12.42
N ALA A 10 -32.21 -50.75 -11.97
CA ALA A 10 -31.59 -51.16 -10.71
C ALA A 10 -30.06 -51.04 -10.60
N ILE A 11 -29.61 -51.03 -9.34
CA ILE A 11 -28.23 -51.12 -8.85
C ILE A 11 -27.78 -52.60 -8.81
N PRO A 12 -26.52 -52.93 -9.17
CA PRO A 12 -25.87 -54.15 -8.68
C PRO A 12 -24.91 -53.84 -7.52
N SER A 13 -25.06 -54.60 -6.44
CA SER A 13 -24.17 -54.66 -5.28
C SER A 13 -22.96 -55.56 -5.55
N ILE A 14 -21.76 -55.15 -5.10
CA ILE A 14 -20.63 -56.05 -4.82
C ILE A 14 -20.05 -55.69 -3.45
N ASP A 15 -19.88 -56.73 -2.65
CA ASP A 15 -19.44 -56.74 -1.25
C ASP A 15 -17.91 -56.62 -1.08
N ALA A 16 -17.55 -56.03 0.06
CA ALA A 16 -16.39 -56.25 0.95
C ALA A 16 -14.96 -56.54 0.44
N SER A 17 -14.04 -55.75 1.03
CA SER A 17 -12.64 -56.05 1.38
C SER A 17 -11.53 -55.81 0.34
N ALA A 18 -10.82 -54.69 0.51
CA ALA A 18 -9.38 -54.62 0.31
C ALA A 18 -8.83 -53.45 1.14
N ASN A 19 -8.21 -53.77 2.29
CA ASN A 19 -7.20 -52.92 2.89
C ASN A 19 -6.10 -52.69 1.85
N GLY A 20 -5.96 -51.45 1.38
CA GLY A 20 -4.94 -51.06 0.41
C GLY A 20 -4.52 -49.62 0.69
N ALA A 21 -3.34 -49.47 1.27
CA ALA A 21 -2.67 -48.23 1.59
C ALA A 21 -2.77 -47.15 0.50
N GLU A 22 -3.51 -46.07 0.78
CA GLU A 22 -3.17 -44.75 0.25
C GLU A 22 -2.49 -43.97 1.37
N SER A 23 -1.21 -44.30 1.59
CA SER A 23 -0.27 -43.36 2.17
C SER A 23 -0.04 -42.27 1.12
N THR A 24 -0.88 -41.23 1.13
CA THR A 24 -0.52 -39.97 0.50
C THR A 24 0.72 -39.49 1.23
N LEU A 25 1.89 -39.75 0.64
CA LEU A 25 3.15 -39.14 1.03
C LEU A 25 2.91 -37.64 0.96
N GLN A 26 2.58 -37.02 2.09
CA GLN A 26 2.75 -35.59 2.28
C GLN A 26 4.22 -35.34 1.99
N GLN A 27 4.54 -34.87 0.78
CA GLN A 27 5.84 -34.31 0.50
C GLN A 27 6.04 -33.24 1.57
N THR A 28 6.92 -33.53 2.51
CA THR A 28 7.35 -32.59 3.54
C THR A 28 8.00 -31.44 2.79
N GLN A 29 7.29 -30.33 2.64
CA GLN A 29 7.79 -29.16 1.94
C GLN A 29 9.00 -28.62 2.70
N GLU A 30 10.14 -28.54 2.01
CA GLU A 30 11.39 -28.11 2.64
C GLU A 30 11.42 -26.57 2.72
N PRO A 31 11.57 -25.99 3.92
CA PRO A 31 11.56 -24.54 4.09
C PRO A 31 12.85 -23.94 3.50
N LEU A 32 12.71 -22.81 2.81
CA LEU A 32 13.79 -22.03 2.21
C LEU A 32 14.31 -20.96 3.17
N CYS A 33 13.40 -20.12 3.69
CA CYS A 33 13.70 -19.06 4.65
C CYS A 33 12.43 -18.61 5.38
N ALA A 34 12.61 -17.83 6.44
CA ALA A 34 11.53 -17.14 7.13
C ALA A 34 11.77 -15.63 7.15
N ILE A 35 10.68 -14.88 7.05
CA ILE A 35 10.65 -13.42 7.14
C ILE A 35 9.68 -13.03 8.24
N VAL A 36 10.11 -12.13 9.12
CA VAL A 36 9.24 -11.47 10.10
C VAL A 36 9.09 -10.01 9.70
N THR A 37 7.87 -9.55 9.50
CA THR A 37 7.56 -8.14 9.24
C THR A 37 6.76 -7.60 10.42
N PRO A 38 7.38 -6.84 11.34
CA PRO A 38 6.68 -6.35 12.54
C PRO A 38 5.63 -5.28 12.22
N LEU A 39 5.80 -4.60 11.08
CA LEU A 39 5.00 -3.46 10.65
C LEU A 39 5.20 -3.20 9.15
N GLY A 40 4.17 -2.72 8.45
CA GLY A 40 4.24 -2.37 7.03
C GLY A 40 4.68 -0.93 6.71
N MET A 41 4.97 -0.10 7.72
CA MET A 41 5.51 1.25 7.54
C MET A 41 6.18 1.70 8.84
N LEU A 42 7.47 2.04 8.81
CA LEU A 42 8.15 2.52 10.02
C LEU A 42 7.54 3.84 10.50
N GLY A 43 7.56 4.06 11.81
CA GLY A 43 6.98 5.24 12.45
C GLY A 43 5.53 5.04 12.91
N TYR A 44 4.78 4.06 12.38
CA TYR A 44 3.42 3.79 12.84
C TYR A 44 3.37 3.14 14.23
N GLY A 45 4.46 2.46 14.62
CA GLY A 45 4.57 1.81 15.93
C GLY A 45 4.16 0.36 15.89
N PHE A 46 4.99 -0.49 16.48
CA PHE A 46 4.70 -1.91 16.71
C PHE A 46 5.04 -2.32 18.14
N GLU A 47 4.37 -3.36 18.62
CA GLU A 47 4.61 -3.96 19.92
C GLU A 47 5.87 -4.83 19.87
N GLU A 48 6.92 -4.42 20.60
CA GLU A 48 8.23 -5.08 20.53
C GLU A 48 8.17 -6.55 20.94
N HIS A 49 7.36 -6.87 21.94
CA HIS A 49 7.22 -8.24 22.44
C HIS A 49 6.69 -9.21 21.38
N LEU A 50 5.85 -8.75 20.43
CA LEU A 50 5.35 -9.59 19.34
C LEU A 50 6.47 -9.99 18.37
N LEU A 51 7.38 -9.04 18.07
CA LEU A 51 8.57 -9.32 17.27
C LEU A 51 9.50 -10.29 18.02
N THR A 52 9.85 -10.00 19.27
CA THR A 52 10.82 -10.81 20.03
C THR A 52 10.31 -12.23 20.27
N ASN A 53 9.02 -12.41 20.60
CA ASN A 53 8.42 -13.73 20.77
C ASN A 53 8.53 -14.58 19.51
N LYS A 54 8.31 -13.98 18.33
CA LYS A 54 8.43 -14.69 17.05
C LYS A 54 9.89 -14.98 16.70
N LEU A 55 10.82 -14.07 16.97
CA LEU A 55 12.25 -14.33 16.79
C LEU A 55 12.73 -15.45 17.72
N ASP A 56 12.26 -15.49 18.97
CA ASP A 56 12.55 -16.57 19.91
C ASP A 56 12.08 -17.94 19.42
N GLU A 57 10.94 -18.00 18.75
CA GLU A 57 10.41 -19.23 18.14
C GLU A 57 11.29 -19.66 16.95
N LEU A 58 11.52 -18.75 16.00
CA LEU A 58 12.15 -19.08 14.72
C LEU A 58 13.66 -19.34 14.85
N THR A 59 14.35 -18.67 15.77
CA THR A 59 15.79 -18.87 15.99
C THR A 59 16.11 -20.21 16.67
N LYS A 60 15.13 -20.87 17.29
CA LYS A 60 15.29 -22.19 17.92
C LYS A 60 15.05 -23.37 16.98
N ILE A 61 14.59 -23.11 15.74
CA ILE A 61 14.37 -24.15 14.73
C ILE A 61 15.69 -24.84 14.41
N THR A 62 15.67 -26.17 14.38
CA THR A 62 16.82 -27.02 14.05
C THR A 62 16.47 -27.94 12.87
N PRO A 63 17.25 -27.95 11.77
CA PRO A 63 18.42 -27.09 11.52
C PRO A 63 18.04 -25.60 11.38
N PRO A 64 18.99 -24.67 11.59
CA PRO A 64 18.73 -23.24 11.48
C PRO A 64 18.17 -22.86 10.11
N LEU A 65 17.04 -22.14 10.11
CA LEU A 65 16.42 -21.58 8.91
C LEU A 65 16.95 -20.16 8.67
N PRO A 66 17.33 -19.78 7.43
CA PRO A 66 17.65 -18.39 7.14
C PRO A 66 16.49 -17.47 7.53
N LEU A 67 16.76 -16.50 8.38
CA LEU A 67 15.75 -15.63 9.01
C LEU A 67 16.16 -14.17 8.83
N ALA A 68 15.21 -13.32 8.46
CA ALA A 68 15.37 -11.88 8.45
C ALA A 68 14.13 -11.17 9.00
N VAL A 69 14.34 -9.99 9.56
CA VAL A 69 13.27 -9.02 9.76
C VAL A 69 13.24 -8.12 8.53
N VAL A 70 12.12 -8.06 7.82
CA VAL A 70 12.02 -7.33 6.55
C VAL A 70 10.82 -6.39 6.61
N MET A 71 10.99 -5.15 6.18
CA MET A 71 9.92 -4.15 6.09
C MET A 71 10.08 -3.33 4.82
N ASP A 72 8.96 -2.84 4.30
CA ASP A 72 8.94 -1.74 3.34
C ASP A 72 8.45 -0.49 4.07
N SER A 73 9.18 0.61 3.97
CA SER A 73 8.83 1.88 4.60
C SER A 73 8.78 3.03 3.57
N GLY A 74 8.51 2.68 2.31
CA GLY A 74 8.10 3.60 1.24
C GLY A 74 6.59 3.62 1.03
N SER A 75 6.05 4.70 0.49
CA SER A 75 4.66 4.78 0.05
C SER A 75 4.43 5.93 -0.93
N THR A 76 3.85 5.59 -2.07
CA THR A 76 3.38 6.56 -3.09
C THR A 76 2.00 7.14 -2.77
N ASP A 77 1.31 6.59 -1.76
CA ASP A 77 -0.14 6.80 -1.57
C ASP A 77 -0.46 8.12 -0.91
N SER A 78 0.49 8.59 -0.13
CA SER A 78 0.43 9.91 0.47
C SER A 78 0.61 11.03 -0.56
N GLY A 79 0.82 10.67 -1.83
CA GLY A 79 1.00 11.62 -2.91
C GLY A 79 2.40 12.26 -2.92
N PRO A 80 2.58 13.29 -3.74
CA PRO A 80 3.90 13.82 -4.09
C PRO A 80 4.52 14.72 -3.02
N SER A 81 3.82 14.98 -1.91
CA SER A 81 4.23 16.02 -0.94
C SER A 81 5.56 15.72 -0.27
N LYS A 82 5.80 14.46 0.13
CA LYS A 82 7.03 14.04 0.82
C LYS A 82 8.25 14.32 -0.05
N PHE A 83 8.19 13.82 -1.27
CA PHE A 83 9.22 14.00 -2.28
C PHE A 83 9.39 15.46 -2.69
N ALA A 84 8.29 16.22 -2.84
CA ALA A 84 8.35 17.64 -3.22
C ALA A 84 8.93 18.55 -2.12
N LEU A 85 8.69 18.23 -0.86
CA LEU A 85 8.97 19.10 0.28
C LEU A 85 10.14 18.61 1.13
N GLY A 86 10.68 17.41 0.87
CA GLY A 86 11.70 16.78 1.71
C GLY A 86 11.20 16.44 3.11
N SER A 87 9.90 16.16 3.25
CA SER A 87 9.28 15.84 4.54
C SER A 87 9.03 14.34 4.64
N MET A 88 9.27 13.77 5.81
CA MET A 88 8.95 12.35 6.04
C MET A 88 7.46 12.10 6.34
N THR A 89 7.02 10.86 6.15
CA THR A 89 5.66 10.39 6.49
C THR A 89 5.30 10.57 7.96
N CYS A 90 6.23 10.25 8.84
CA CYS A 90 6.06 10.35 10.28
C CYS A 90 7.09 11.31 10.88
N PRO A 91 6.83 11.87 12.07
CA PRO A 91 7.85 12.60 12.81
C PRO A 91 9.08 11.73 13.08
N GLU A 92 10.27 12.34 13.09
CA GLU A 92 11.54 11.67 13.36
C GLU A 92 11.52 10.84 14.66
N ALA A 93 10.91 11.37 15.73
CA ALA A 93 10.78 10.67 17.00
C ALA A 93 10.06 9.31 16.88
N SER A 94 9.08 9.21 15.97
CA SER A 94 8.37 7.95 15.71
C SER A 94 9.26 6.92 15.03
N TYR A 95 10.07 7.34 14.05
CA TYR A 95 11.06 6.46 13.42
C TYR A 95 12.12 6.01 14.42
N ARG A 96 12.65 6.92 15.24
CA ARG A 96 13.62 6.58 16.30
C ARG A 96 13.07 5.54 17.27
N ARG A 97 11.82 5.68 17.70
CA ARG A 97 11.15 4.69 18.58
C ARG A 97 11.18 3.29 17.96
N ASP A 98 10.82 3.18 16.69
CA ASP A 98 10.69 1.88 16.02
C ASP A 98 12.06 1.30 15.64
N LEU A 99 12.99 2.12 15.14
CA LEU A 99 14.38 1.76 14.88
C LEU A 99 15.10 1.27 16.15
N THR A 100 14.82 1.89 17.31
CA THR A 100 15.41 1.46 18.59
C THR A 100 15.04 0.00 18.92
N LYS A 101 13.78 -0.38 18.71
CA LYS A 101 13.30 -1.76 18.91
C LYS A 101 13.99 -2.73 17.94
N LEU A 102 14.14 -2.33 16.68
CA LEU A 102 14.80 -3.12 15.65
C LEU A 102 16.30 -3.31 15.92
N VAL A 103 16.99 -2.25 16.34
CA VAL A 103 18.41 -2.33 16.72
C VAL A 103 18.59 -3.28 17.90
N ARG A 104 17.71 -3.24 18.91
CA ARG A 104 17.71 -4.24 19.99
C ARG A 104 17.52 -5.66 19.48
N ALA A 105 16.61 -5.87 18.52
CA ALA A 105 16.42 -7.18 17.91
C ALA A 105 17.69 -7.68 17.19
N ILE A 106 18.41 -6.81 16.47
CA ILE A 106 19.71 -7.14 15.84
C ILE A 106 20.74 -7.55 16.89
N ILE A 107 20.82 -6.82 18.01
CA ILE A 107 21.77 -7.09 19.09
C ILE A 107 21.48 -8.44 19.74
N ASN A 108 20.21 -8.72 20.05
CA ASN A 108 19.83 -9.89 20.84
C ASN A 108 19.74 -11.17 20.00
N TYR A 109 19.17 -11.10 18.79
CA TYR A 109 18.86 -12.28 17.97
C TYR A 109 19.81 -12.50 16.81
N HIS A 110 20.71 -11.54 16.52
CA HIS A 110 21.70 -11.65 15.44
C HIS A 110 21.09 -11.87 14.05
N VAL A 111 19.83 -11.46 13.87
CA VAL A 111 19.12 -11.49 12.58
C VAL A 111 19.37 -10.21 11.79
N PRO A 112 19.53 -10.29 10.46
CA PRO A 112 19.54 -9.10 9.62
C PRO A 112 18.18 -8.40 9.63
N VAL A 113 18.20 -7.07 9.71
CA VAL A 113 17.04 -6.21 9.45
C VAL A 113 17.22 -5.60 8.07
N LEU A 114 16.26 -5.81 7.19
CA LEU A 114 16.23 -5.28 5.83
C LEU A 114 15.06 -4.29 5.72
N VAL A 115 15.34 -3.09 5.25
CA VAL A 115 14.32 -2.05 5.05
C VAL A 115 14.38 -1.60 3.60
N SER A 116 13.30 -1.85 2.84
CA SER A 116 13.06 -1.19 1.55
C SER A 116 12.54 0.22 1.83
N SER A 117 13.05 1.22 1.12
CA SER A 117 12.62 2.64 1.13
C SER A 117 12.45 3.27 2.53
N VAL A 118 12.96 4.47 2.75
CA VAL A 118 12.83 5.14 4.07
C VAL A 118 12.30 6.56 3.93
N GLY A 119 11.80 7.12 5.03
CA GLY A 119 11.16 8.45 5.04
C GLY A 119 9.77 8.47 4.37
N GLY A 120 9.44 7.48 3.55
CA GLY A 120 8.19 7.34 2.80
C GLY A 120 8.35 7.56 1.30
N ASP A 121 9.40 8.22 0.85
CA ASP A 121 9.71 8.47 -0.57
C ASP A 121 11.02 7.80 -1.02
N GLY A 122 11.87 7.36 -0.09
CA GLY A 122 13.13 6.68 -0.40
C GLY A 122 14.22 7.59 -0.96
N SER A 123 14.15 8.92 -0.77
CA SER A 123 15.20 9.84 -1.25
C SER A 123 16.56 9.56 -0.60
N ASN A 124 17.63 9.93 -1.29
CA ASN A 124 18.98 9.75 -0.75
C ASN A 124 19.16 10.49 0.59
N GLU A 125 18.58 11.67 0.75
CA GLU A 125 18.63 12.44 2.00
C GLU A 125 17.94 11.71 3.16
N HIS A 126 16.79 11.06 2.91
CA HIS A 126 16.12 10.26 3.93
C HIS A 126 16.89 8.97 4.24
N VAL A 127 17.56 8.37 3.26
CA VAL A 127 18.48 7.24 3.50
C VAL A 127 19.60 7.65 4.45
N ASP A 128 20.25 8.78 4.18
CA ASP A 128 21.32 9.31 5.03
C ASP A 128 20.83 9.62 6.45
N LEU A 129 19.67 10.26 6.59
CA LEU A 129 19.04 10.54 7.89
C LEU A 129 18.77 9.26 8.69
N PHE A 130 18.32 8.18 8.04
CA PHE A 130 18.12 6.89 8.71
C PHE A 130 19.42 6.25 9.16
N ILE A 131 20.49 6.36 8.36
CA ILE A 131 21.84 5.88 8.75
C ILE A 131 22.32 6.63 10.00
N GLU A 132 22.13 7.96 10.06
CA GLU A 132 22.47 8.77 11.23
C GLU A 132 21.67 8.35 12.45
N MET A 133 20.34 8.20 12.33
CA MET A 133 19.49 7.69 13.41
C MET A 133 19.98 6.33 13.93
N ILE A 134 20.32 5.39 13.04
CA ILE A 134 20.81 4.06 13.43
C ILE A 134 22.14 4.16 14.18
N LYS A 135 23.08 5.01 13.72
CA LYS A 135 24.37 5.24 14.40
C LYS A 135 24.19 5.79 15.81
N GLU A 136 23.32 6.79 15.96
CA GLU A 136 23.01 7.40 17.26
C GLU A 136 22.33 6.40 18.21
N ILE A 137 21.34 5.65 17.70
CA ILE A 137 20.63 4.62 18.47
C ILE A 137 21.61 3.54 18.92
N SER A 138 22.45 3.03 18.01
CA SER A 138 23.48 2.03 18.33
C SER A 138 24.42 2.50 19.44
N SER A 139 24.81 3.78 19.40
CA SER A 139 25.64 4.39 20.43
C SER A 139 24.90 4.49 21.77
N SER A 140 23.64 4.93 21.74
CA SER A 140 22.80 5.07 22.95
C SER A 140 22.50 3.74 23.66
N LEU A 141 22.41 2.64 22.89
CA LEU A 141 22.16 1.31 23.42
C LEU A 141 23.44 0.61 23.93
N ASN A 142 24.59 1.27 23.90
CA ASN A 142 25.90 0.69 24.21
C ASN A 142 26.11 -0.63 23.47
N CYS A 143 25.80 -0.65 22.17
CA CYS A 143 25.88 -1.85 21.37
C CYS A 143 27.29 -2.47 21.51
N PRO A 144 27.40 -3.76 21.90
CA PRO A 144 28.70 -4.38 22.20
C PRO A 144 29.56 -4.60 20.94
N ARG A 145 29.00 -4.35 19.76
CA ARG A 145 29.64 -4.52 18.45
C ARG A 145 29.26 -3.39 17.53
N GLU A 146 30.14 -3.07 16.58
CA GLU A 146 29.80 -2.16 15.50
C GLU A 146 28.74 -2.79 14.58
N LEU A 147 27.62 -2.10 14.39
CA LEU A 147 26.59 -2.54 13.46
C LEU A 147 27.06 -2.30 12.03
N LYS A 148 27.02 -3.35 11.21
CA LYS A 148 27.26 -3.23 9.77
C LYS A 148 26.00 -2.71 9.11
N VAL A 149 26.04 -1.48 8.63
CA VAL A 149 24.96 -0.84 7.88
C VAL A 149 25.36 -0.76 6.42
N LEU A 150 24.53 -1.29 5.53
CA LEU A 150 24.66 -1.15 4.08
C LEU A 150 23.51 -0.28 3.60
N ALA A 151 23.83 0.80 2.89
CA ALA A 151 22.86 1.65 2.22
C ALA A 151 22.92 1.43 0.71
N VAL A 152 21.75 1.36 0.08
CA VAL A 152 21.60 1.26 -1.37
C VAL A 152 20.81 2.49 -1.81
N TYR A 153 21.44 3.31 -2.65
CA TYR A 153 20.85 4.53 -3.19
C TYR A 153 20.31 4.23 -4.59
N SER A 154 19.06 4.61 -4.85
CA SER A 154 18.37 4.37 -6.13
C SER A 154 17.87 5.64 -6.80
N GLU A 155 18.08 6.81 -6.18
CA GLU A 155 17.67 8.09 -6.75
C GLU A 155 18.44 8.38 -8.05
N LEU A 156 17.69 8.82 -9.07
CA LEU A 156 18.25 9.16 -10.37
C LEU A 156 18.51 10.66 -10.46
N SER A 157 19.74 11.02 -10.85
CA SER A 157 20.13 12.42 -11.07
C SER A 157 19.24 13.08 -12.13
N LYS A 158 18.94 14.36 -11.97
CA LYS A 158 18.12 15.14 -12.92
C LYS A 158 18.74 15.15 -14.32
N GLU A 159 20.06 15.14 -14.41
CA GLU A 159 20.80 15.10 -15.67
C GLU A 159 20.55 13.81 -16.45
N VAL A 160 20.49 12.67 -15.77
CA VAL A 160 20.14 11.38 -16.38
C VAL A 160 18.69 11.40 -16.88
N VAL A 161 17.77 11.91 -16.06
CA VAL A 161 16.34 12.02 -16.42
C VAL A 161 16.16 12.95 -17.62
N GLU A 162 16.78 14.13 -17.62
CA GLU A 162 16.72 15.11 -18.71
C GLU A 162 17.31 14.54 -20.01
N LYS A 163 18.48 13.90 -19.94
CA LYS A 163 19.10 13.25 -21.09
C LYS A 163 18.19 12.17 -21.69
N LYS A 164 17.56 11.35 -20.83
CA LYS A 164 16.63 10.30 -21.25
C LYS A 164 15.33 10.87 -21.82
N LEU A 165 14.84 11.99 -21.27
CA LEU A 165 13.68 12.70 -21.78
C LEU A 165 13.93 13.26 -23.18
N VAL A 166 15.05 13.97 -23.38
CA VAL A 166 15.45 14.53 -24.68
C VAL A 166 15.68 13.42 -25.72
N ALA A 167 16.18 12.26 -25.30
CA ALA A 167 16.37 11.10 -26.16
C ALA A 167 15.06 10.38 -26.54
N GLY A 168 13.92 10.71 -25.92
CA GLY A 168 12.65 10.01 -26.13
C GLY A 168 12.55 8.66 -25.42
N ASP A 169 13.44 8.37 -24.47
CA ASP A 169 13.47 7.12 -23.68
C ASP A 169 12.48 7.13 -22.50
N ILE A 170 11.74 8.23 -22.30
CA ILE A 170 10.76 8.39 -21.23
C ILE A 170 9.38 8.56 -21.85
N SER A 171 8.44 7.71 -21.45
CA SER A 171 7.03 7.77 -21.84
C SER A 171 6.14 8.01 -20.64
N GLY A 172 5.01 8.70 -20.84
CA GLY A 172 3.95 8.80 -19.84
C GLY A 172 3.29 7.44 -19.57
N CYS A 173 2.78 7.23 -18.36
CA CYS A 173 2.18 5.95 -17.94
C CYS A 173 0.70 5.74 -18.35
N GLY A 174 0.18 6.49 -19.35
CA GLY A 174 -1.21 6.37 -19.86
C GLY A 174 -1.94 7.71 -20.02
N ASP A 175 -3.16 7.66 -20.56
CA ASP A 175 -3.97 8.83 -20.95
C ASP A 175 -4.78 9.46 -19.79
N GLU A 176 -5.13 8.67 -18.78
CA GLU A 176 -5.98 9.07 -17.64
C GLU A 176 -5.25 9.95 -16.61
N VAL A 177 -3.96 10.20 -16.85
CA VAL A 177 -3.11 11.03 -15.99
C VAL A 177 -2.38 12.04 -16.88
N PRO A 178 -2.31 13.34 -16.51
CA PRO A 178 -1.30 14.24 -17.08
C PRO A 178 0.06 13.51 -17.10
N GLN A 179 0.86 13.63 -18.17
CA GLN A 179 2.06 12.78 -18.34
C GLN A 179 2.78 12.51 -17.01
N LEU A 180 2.81 11.21 -16.65
CA LEU A 180 3.14 10.53 -15.38
C LEU A 180 2.01 10.35 -14.34
N THR A 181 1.30 9.19 -14.37
CA THR A 181 1.31 8.15 -13.31
C THR A 181 0.54 6.86 -13.71
N ARG A 182 1.10 5.69 -13.35
CA ARG A 182 0.42 4.55 -12.70
C ARG A 182 1.41 3.96 -11.68
N ARG A 183 0.91 3.39 -10.59
CA ARG A 183 1.68 2.92 -9.43
C ARG A 183 2.53 1.69 -9.75
N ALA A 184 3.80 1.70 -9.35
CA ALA A 184 4.67 0.54 -9.40
C ALA A 184 4.98 0.15 -7.96
N TYR A 185 4.67 -1.08 -7.61
CA TYR A 185 5.01 -1.69 -6.33
C TYR A 185 6.22 -2.56 -6.56
N ASP A 186 7.17 -2.52 -5.63
CA ASP A 186 8.32 -3.40 -5.71
C ASP A 186 8.61 -4.00 -4.33
N PRO A 187 8.13 -5.22 -4.03
CA PRO A 187 8.55 -5.95 -2.84
C PRO A 187 9.99 -6.49 -2.98
N ALA A 188 10.86 -5.76 -3.70
CA ALA A 188 12.22 -6.15 -4.10
C ALA A 188 13.02 -6.74 -2.95
N ILE A 189 12.94 -6.15 -1.76
CA ILE A 189 13.76 -6.61 -0.63
C ILE A 189 13.31 -7.98 -0.09
N PHE A 190 12.00 -8.27 -0.15
CA PHE A 190 11.45 -9.58 0.19
C PHE A 190 11.89 -10.62 -0.85
N VAL A 191 11.75 -10.27 -2.13
CA VAL A 191 12.15 -11.12 -3.26
C VAL A 191 13.65 -11.40 -3.24
N ALA A 192 14.47 -10.37 -3.01
CA ALA A 192 15.93 -10.47 -2.96
C ALA A 192 16.39 -11.38 -1.81
N PHE A 193 15.77 -11.30 -0.64
CA PHE A 193 16.11 -12.18 0.48
C PHE A 193 15.81 -13.65 0.17
N CYS A 194 14.62 -13.96 -0.36
CA CYS A 194 14.26 -15.32 -0.76
C CYS A 194 15.15 -15.83 -1.89
N ALA A 195 15.33 -15.04 -2.95
CA ALA A 195 16.14 -15.41 -4.09
C ALA A 195 17.61 -15.62 -3.72
N MET A 196 18.19 -14.76 -2.86
CA MET A 196 19.56 -14.94 -2.38
C MET A 196 19.75 -16.28 -1.66
N ASN A 197 18.80 -16.69 -0.82
CA ASN A 197 18.87 -17.97 -0.13
C ASN A 197 18.69 -19.16 -1.10
N CYS A 198 17.85 -19.02 -2.13
CA CYS A 198 17.70 -20.05 -3.16
C CYS A 198 18.97 -20.19 -4.03
N VAL A 199 19.53 -19.06 -4.46
CA VAL A 199 20.75 -18.99 -5.29
C VAL A 199 21.95 -19.52 -4.52
N LYS A 200 22.10 -19.21 -3.22
CA LYS A 200 23.18 -19.76 -2.38
C LYS A 200 23.12 -21.28 -2.28
N SER A 201 21.91 -21.85 -2.20
CA SER A 201 21.73 -23.30 -2.13
C SER A 201 21.92 -24.01 -3.48
N SER A 202 21.61 -23.35 -4.60
CA SER A 202 21.60 -23.95 -5.94
C SER A 202 22.78 -23.54 -6.84
N SER A 203 23.57 -22.53 -6.45
CA SER A 203 24.63 -21.90 -7.25
C SER A 203 24.18 -21.39 -8.64
N SER A 204 22.88 -21.14 -8.83
CA SER A 204 22.30 -20.72 -10.11
C SER A 204 22.05 -19.21 -10.12
N PRO A 205 22.16 -18.48 -11.25
CA PRO A 205 21.93 -17.04 -11.29
C PRO A 205 20.46 -16.68 -11.04
N PHE A 206 20.17 -15.47 -10.55
CA PHE A 206 18.80 -15.00 -10.28
C PHE A 206 17.84 -15.20 -11.47
N ASN A 207 18.29 -14.87 -12.68
CA ASN A 207 17.48 -14.99 -13.90
C ASN A 207 17.18 -16.44 -14.32
N SER A 208 17.77 -17.44 -13.65
CA SER A 208 17.47 -18.86 -13.89
C SER A 208 16.43 -19.44 -12.94
N LEU A 209 15.98 -18.65 -11.95
CA LEU A 209 14.89 -19.05 -11.08
C LEU A 209 13.61 -19.15 -11.91
N GLY A 210 12.88 -20.27 -11.76
CA GLY A 210 11.64 -20.50 -12.50
C GLY A 210 10.55 -19.49 -12.15
N ILE A 211 9.65 -19.23 -13.11
CA ILE A 211 8.58 -18.24 -12.98
C ILE A 211 7.69 -18.48 -11.75
N ASN A 212 7.41 -19.74 -11.41
CA ASN A 212 6.59 -20.10 -10.25
C ASN A 212 7.30 -19.77 -8.93
N LEU A 213 8.62 -19.96 -8.87
CA LEU A 213 9.40 -19.71 -7.66
C LEU A 213 9.56 -18.21 -7.42
N LEU A 214 9.89 -17.46 -8.48
CA LEU A 214 9.92 -16.00 -8.43
C LEU A 214 8.54 -15.43 -8.11
N GLY A 215 7.50 -15.95 -8.74
CA GLY A 215 6.14 -15.49 -8.50
C GLY A 215 5.67 -15.77 -7.08
N GLY A 216 6.04 -16.91 -6.47
CA GLY A 216 5.88 -17.15 -5.04
C GLY A 216 6.58 -16.08 -4.16
N PHE A 217 7.80 -15.68 -4.51
CA PHE A 217 8.53 -14.62 -3.79
C PHE A 217 7.84 -13.26 -3.92
N TYR A 218 7.41 -12.88 -5.13
CA TYR A 218 6.68 -11.64 -5.39
C TYR A 218 5.32 -11.63 -4.70
N HIS A 219 4.60 -12.76 -4.71
CA HIS A 219 3.30 -12.90 -4.05
C HIS A 219 3.42 -12.75 -2.54
N MET A 220 4.37 -13.46 -1.92
CA MET A 220 4.64 -13.31 -0.50
C MET A 220 5.05 -11.88 -0.15
N GLY A 221 5.95 -11.28 -0.93
CA GLY A 221 6.38 -9.91 -0.74
C GLY A 221 5.23 -8.90 -0.85
N LYS A 222 4.34 -9.06 -1.83
CA LYS A 222 3.16 -8.20 -2.03
C LYS A 222 2.22 -8.18 -0.82
N ILE A 223 2.11 -9.30 -0.10
CA ILE A 223 1.30 -9.39 1.12
C ILE A 223 2.08 -8.82 2.31
N MET A 224 3.35 -9.21 2.44
CA MET A 224 4.19 -8.87 3.60
C MET A 224 4.63 -7.41 3.63
N GLU A 225 4.65 -6.68 2.49
CA GLU A 225 4.97 -5.24 2.45
C GLU A 225 4.03 -4.42 3.36
N CYS A 226 2.79 -4.84 3.50
CA CYS A 226 1.78 -4.21 4.35
C CYS A 226 1.77 -4.77 5.79
N GLY A 227 2.72 -5.65 6.15
CA GLY A 227 2.76 -6.30 7.46
C GLY A 227 1.60 -7.25 7.70
N GLY A 228 0.88 -7.06 8.80
CA GLY A 228 -0.19 -7.98 9.27
C GLY A 228 -1.61 -7.66 8.80
N LEU A 229 -1.78 -6.76 7.83
CA LEU A 229 -3.11 -6.28 7.41
C LEU A 229 -3.97 -7.34 6.72
N CYS A 230 -3.38 -8.45 6.28
CA CYS A 230 -4.08 -9.61 5.72
C CYS A 230 -4.78 -10.48 6.78
N ALA A 231 -4.59 -10.21 8.08
CA ALA A 231 -5.19 -10.96 9.17
C ALA A 231 -6.57 -10.41 9.60
N THR A 232 -7.32 -11.23 10.34
CA THR A 232 -8.62 -10.88 10.94
C THR A 232 -8.66 -11.23 12.44
N PRO A 233 -8.83 -10.25 13.34
CA PRO A 233 -8.66 -8.80 13.09
C PRO A 233 -7.28 -8.47 12.53
N LYS A 234 -7.11 -7.26 11.97
CA LYS A 234 -5.84 -6.80 11.41
C LYS A 234 -4.74 -6.85 12.47
N SER A 235 -3.60 -7.43 12.12
CA SER A 235 -2.39 -7.39 12.95
C SER A 235 -1.46 -6.29 12.43
N SER A 236 -0.58 -5.76 13.28
CA SER A 236 0.45 -4.82 12.82
C SER A 236 1.46 -5.51 11.90
N GLY A 237 1.80 -6.76 12.22
CA GLY A 237 2.85 -7.51 11.56
C GLY A 237 2.46 -8.95 11.24
N ALA A 238 3.25 -9.58 10.39
CA ALA A 238 3.09 -10.97 9.98
C ALA A 238 4.45 -11.69 9.93
N THR A 239 4.39 -13.00 9.81
CA THR A 239 5.52 -13.87 9.51
C THR A 239 5.18 -14.68 8.26
N ALA A 240 6.16 -14.83 7.38
CA ALA A 240 6.09 -15.74 6.25
C ALA A 240 7.18 -16.80 6.34
N VAL A 241 6.84 -18.07 6.07
CA VAL A 241 7.79 -19.15 5.81
C VAL A 241 7.71 -19.49 4.33
N MET A 242 8.78 -19.25 3.60
CA MET A 242 8.89 -19.56 2.17
C MET A 242 9.44 -20.99 2.01
N TYR A 243 8.88 -21.76 1.09
CA TYR A 243 9.32 -23.12 0.77
C TYR A 243 10.10 -23.16 -0.55
N LYS A 244 10.91 -24.21 -0.74
CA LYS A 244 11.73 -24.37 -1.95
C LYS A 244 10.92 -24.58 -3.23
N ASP A 245 9.64 -24.95 -3.12
CA ASP A 245 8.72 -25.13 -4.25
C ASP A 245 7.98 -23.84 -4.65
N GLY A 246 8.26 -22.71 -3.98
CA GLY A 246 7.62 -21.42 -4.23
C GLY A 246 6.32 -21.19 -3.47
N THR A 247 5.86 -22.18 -2.70
CA THR A 247 4.73 -21.99 -1.78
C THR A 247 5.18 -21.29 -0.50
N PHE A 248 4.25 -20.66 0.21
CA PHE A 248 4.58 -20.02 1.48
C PHE A 248 3.42 -20.05 2.47
N ASP A 249 3.77 -20.04 3.75
CA ASP A 249 2.82 -19.94 4.85
C ASP A 249 2.89 -18.54 5.45
N ILE A 250 1.73 -17.91 5.64
CA ILE A 250 1.61 -16.62 6.32
C ILE A 250 0.83 -16.74 7.62
N SER A 251 1.31 -16.05 8.66
CA SER A 251 0.69 -16.00 9.98
C SER A 251 0.80 -14.59 10.57
N PRO A 252 -0.19 -14.11 11.33
CA PRO A 252 -0.06 -12.84 12.04
C PRO A 252 0.94 -12.94 13.19
N LEU A 253 1.47 -11.80 13.63
CA LEU A 253 2.24 -11.71 14.87
C LEU A 253 1.35 -11.58 16.11
N ASP A 254 0.19 -10.95 15.96
CA ASP A 254 -0.79 -10.81 17.05
C ASP A 254 -1.46 -12.16 17.35
N PRO A 255 -1.36 -12.68 18.59
CA PRO A 255 -1.96 -13.96 18.97
C PRO A 255 -3.50 -13.96 18.97
N MET A 256 -4.13 -12.78 18.96
CA MET A 256 -5.60 -12.64 18.85
C MET A 256 -6.07 -12.56 17.40
N ALA A 257 -5.15 -12.48 16.44
CA ALA A 257 -5.46 -12.46 15.02
C ALA A 257 -5.25 -13.84 14.38
N LYS A 258 -5.92 -14.05 13.25
CA LYS A 258 -5.68 -15.21 12.38
C LYS A 258 -5.68 -14.78 10.92
N CYS A 259 -4.85 -15.42 10.11
CA CYS A 259 -5.00 -15.37 8.66
C CYS A 259 -6.06 -16.40 8.26
N VAL A 260 -7.01 -15.99 7.41
CA VAL A 260 -7.98 -16.90 6.78
C VAL A 260 -7.88 -16.77 5.26
N PRO A 261 -8.20 -17.83 4.49
CA PRO A 261 -8.00 -17.82 3.03
C PRO A 261 -8.57 -16.57 2.34
N LEU A 262 -9.80 -16.17 2.71
CA LEU A 262 -10.45 -15.00 2.14
C LEU A 262 -9.70 -13.69 2.44
N SER A 263 -9.19 -13.51 3.65
CA SER A 263 -8.52 -12.25 4.03
C SER A 263 -7.15 -12.11 3.37
N VAL A 264 -6.41 -13.22 3.26
CA VAL A 264 -5.11 -13.26 2.56
C VAL A 264 -5.31 -13.07 1.04
N ALA A 265 -6.31 -13.71 0.45
CA ALA A 265 -6.67 -13.50 -0.95
C ALA A 265 -7.08 -12.03 -1.20
N ALA A 266 -8.04 -11.51 -0.42
CA ALA A 266 -8.51 -10.13 -0.57
C ALA A 266 -7.37 -9.10 -0.45
N HIS A 267 -6.41 -9.33 0.45
CA HIS A 267 -5.26 -8.45 0.61
C HIS A 267 -4.25 -8.57 -0.54
N THR A 268 -4.10 -9.75 -1.14
CA THR A 268 -3.29 -9.92 -2.36
C THR A 268 -3.82 -9.04 -3.50
N LEU A 269 -5.15 -9.04 -3.68
CA LEU A 269 -5.84 -8.35 -4.78
C LEU A 269 -6.06 -6.85 -4.51
N TYR A 270 -5.74 -6.38 -3.30
CA TYR A 270 -5.97 -5.02 -2.86
C TYR A 270 -5.13 -4.02 -3.67
N GLU A 271 -5.77 -2.89 -4.04
CA GLU A 271 -5.10 -1.68 -4.56
C GLU A 271 -4.50 -1.81 -5.96
N LYS A 272 -5.16 -2.56 -6.84
CA LYS A 272 -4.68 -2.84 -8.20
C LYS A 272 -5.72 -2.50 -9.24
N SER A 273 -5.27 -1.98 -10.38
CA SER A 273 -6.15 -1.71 -11.54
C SER A 273 -6.73 -2.98 -12.15
N ARG A 274 -6.01 -4.11 -12.01
CA ARG A 274 -6.50 -5.47 -12.30
C ARG A 274 -6.14 -6.36 -11.12
N PRO A 275 -7.09 -7.15 -10.57
CA PRO A 275 -6.85 -7.94 -9.37
C PRO A 275 -6.00 -9.20 -9.63
N ASP A 276 -6.09 -9.78 -10.83
CA ASP A 276 -5.49 -11.05 -11.22
C ASP A 276 -4.08 -10.91 -11.85
N ILE A 277 -3.83 -9.82 -12.58
CA ILE A 277 -2.53 -9.54 -13.21
C ILE A 277 -1.92 -8.26 -12.65
N LEU A 278 -0.89 -8.41 -11.82
CA LEU A 278 -0.27 -7.31 -11.10
C LEU A 278 1.04 -6.87 -11.79
N TYR A 279 0.97 -5.79 -12.57
CA TYR A 279 2.14 -5.22 -13.22
C TYR A 279 3.06 -4.51 -12.21
N GLY A 280 4.36 -4.66 -12.44
CA GLY A 280 5.43 -3.98 -11.70
C GLY A 280 6.65 -3.73 -12.58
N PRO A 281 7.71 -3.12 -12.03
CA PRO A 281 8.95 -2.94 -12.76
C PRO A 281 9.49 -4.29 -13.25
N GLY A 282 9.76 -4.37 -14.55
CA GLY A 282 10.36 -5.56 -15.16
C GLY A 282 9.42 -6.73 -15.49
N GLY A 283 8.13 -6.65 -15.20
CA GLY A 283 7.22 -7.77 -15.49
C GLY A 283 5.84 -7.64 -14.85
N TYR A 284 5.21 -8.79 -14.64
CA TYR A 284 3.96 -8.87 -13.89
C TYR A 284 3.86 -10.18 -13.11
N LEU A 285 3.09 -10.13 -12.03
CA LEU A 285 2.68 -11.29 -11.23
C LEU A 285 1.29 -11.74 -11.68
N ASP A 286 1.19 -12.97 -12.19
CA ASP A 286 -0.05 -13.63 -12.58
C ASP A 286 -0.61 -14.46 -11.43
N LEU A 287 -1.77 -14.06 -10.91
CA LEU A 287 -2.44 -14.68 -9.77
C LEU A 287 -3.60 -15.61 -10.19
N THR A 288 -3.83 -15.84 -11.49
CA THR A 288 -4.99 -16.59 -12.00
C THR A 288 -5.04 -18.03 -11.52
N HIS A 289 -3.89 -18.61 -11.19
CA HIS A 289 -3.74 -19.98 -10.67
C HIS A 289 -3.36 -20.04 -9.19
N THR A 290 -3.71 -19.00 -8.41
CA THR A 290 -3.43 -18.98 -6.97
C THR A 290 -4.45 -19.77 -6.15
N ALA A 291 -3.97 -20.37 -5.07
CA ALA A 291 -4.78 -21.10 -4.11
C ALA A 291 -4.39 -20.74 -2.67
N TYR A 292 -5.39 -20.71 -1.78
CA TYR A 292 -5.25 -20.32 -0.38
C TYR A 292 -5.86 -21.40 0.50
N GLU A 293 -5.05 -22.04 1.33
CA GLU A 293 -5.44 -23.18 2.16
C GLU A 293 -5.24 -22.84 3.64
N GLN A 294 -6.27 -23.00 4.46
CA GLN A 294 -6.13 -22.84 5.91
C GLN A 294 -5.32 -24.01 6.48
N LEU A 295 -4.25 -23.73 7.22
CA LEU A 295 -3.47 -24.76 7.88
C LEU A 295 -4.16 -25.32 9.14
N PRO A 296 -3.82 -26.55 9.57
CA PRO A 296 -4.46 -27.22 10.71
C PRO A 296 -4.40 -26.45 12.05
N ASN A 297 -3.45 -25.52 12.20
CA ASN A 297 -3.33 -24.69 13.39
C ASN A 297 -4.44 -23.62 13.49
N GLY A 298 -5.23 -23.42 12.44
CA GLY A 298 -6.36 -22.47 12.40
C GLY A 298 -5.98 -20.98 12.39
N ILE A 299 -4.68 -20.66 12.36
CA ILE A 299 -4.16 -19.28 12.40
C ILE A 299 -3.36 -18.89 11.17
N SER A 300 -2.84 -19.87 10.43
CA SER A 300 -1.95 -19.68 9.29
C SER A 300 -2.62 -20.10 7.98
N VAL A 301 -2.27 -19.43 6.89
CA VAL A 301 -2.73 -19.78 5.53
C VAL A 301 -1.52 -20.14 4.69
N ARG A 302 -1.62 -21.26 3.98
CA ARG A 302 -0.70 -21.62 2.91
C ARG A 302 -1.17 -21.03 1.60
N VAL A 303 -0.25 -20.41 0.88
CA VAL A 303 -0.47 -19.82 -0.43
C VAL A 303 0.35 -20.58 -1.48
N ARG A 304 -0.29 -20.87 -2.61
CA ARG A 304 0.30 -21.58 -3.76
C ARG A 304 -0.04 -20.83 -5.04
N GLY A 305 0.80 -20.98 -6.06
CA GLY A 305 0.64 -20.28 -7.34
C GLY A 305 1.16 -18.84 -7.27
N GLY A 306 0.89 -18.07 -8.32
CA GLY A 306 1.52 -16.77 -8.54
C GLY A 306 2.73 -16.94 -9.44
N ASP A 307 2.60 -16.69 -10.73
CA ASP A 307 3.70 -16.82 -11.70
C ASP A 307 4.25 -15.44 -12.05
N PHE A 308 5.58 -15.26 -12.01
CA PHE A 308 6.19 -14.00 -12.41
C PHE A 308 6.71 -14.06 -13.83
N HIS A 309 6.17 -13.19 -14.70
CA HIS A 309 6.55 -13.08 -16.09
C HIS A 309 7.42 -11.85 -16.31
N PHE A 310 8.64 -12.05 -16.79
CA PHE A 310 9.53 -10.94 -17.14
C PHE A 310 9.06 -10.26 -18.43
N SER A 311 8.99 -8.93 -18.43
CA SER A 311 8.75 -8.10 -19.61
C SER A 311 9.67 -8.46 -20.80
N THR A 312 10.93 -8.77 -20.50
CA THR A 312 11.94 -9.18 -21.50
C THR A 312 11.63 -10.51 -22.15
N SER A 313 10.95 -11.43 -21.46
CA SER A 313 10.50 -12.70 -22.04
C SER A 313 9.35 -12.50 -23.04
N GLU A 314 8.61 -11.39 -22.92
CA GLU A 314 7.53 -11.00 -23.84
C GLU A 314 8.01 -10.03 -24.94
N GLY A 315 9.32 -9.82 -25.06
CA GLY A 315 9.89 -8.91 -26.06
C GLY A 315 9.80 -7.41 -25.70
N SER A 316 9.40 -7.08 -24.48
CA SER A 316 9.39 -5.69 -23.98
C SER A 316 10.66 -5.38 -23.17
N PRO A 317 11.24 -4.18 -23.30
CA PRO A 317 12.41 -3.81 -22.50
C PRO A 317 12.05 -3.69 -21.02
N TYR A 318 13.03 -3.92 -20.15
CA TYR A 318 12.88 -3.62 -18.73
C TYR A 318 12.74 -2.11 -18.53
N THR A 319 11.66 -1.69 -17.87
CA THR A 319 11.39 -0.29 -17.54
C THR A 319 11.30 -0.10 -16.03
N VAL A 320 11.83 1.02 -15.55
CA VAL A 320 11.58 1.52 -14.20
C VAL A 320 10.52 2.60 -14.23
N LYS A 321 9.70 2.68 -13.18
CA LYS A 321 8.83 3.82 -12.97
C LYS A 321 9.64 4.95 -12.36
N LEU A 322 9.55 6.13 -12.96
CA LEU A 322 10.08 7.36 -12.36
C LEU A 322 8.97 8.05 -11.58
N GLU A 323 9.32 8.70 -10.48
CA GLU A 323 8.42 9.61 -9.79
C GLU A 323 9.07 10.98 -9.73
N GLY A 324 8.24 12.01 -9.91
CA GLY A 324 8.66 13.39 -9.95
C GLY A 324 7.62 14.25 -9.26
N ALA A 325 8.09 15.21 -8.49
CA ALA A 325 7.21 16.17 -7.83
C ALA A 325 7.76 17.58 -7.98
N ARG A 326 6.83 18.55 -8.05
CA ARG A 326 7.17 19.97 -8.01
C ARG A 326 6.14 20.71 -7.19
N VAL A 327 6.58 21.75 -6.49
CA VAL A 327 5.67 22.67 -5.82
C VAL A 327 5.00 23.54 -6.88
N ILE A 328 3.66 23.52 -6.91
CA ILE A 328 2.84 24.33 -7.84
C ILE A 328 2.16 25.53 -7.16
N GLY A 329 2.26 25.64 -5.84
CA GLY A 329 1.63 26.69 -5.05
C GLY A 329 1.43 26.27 -3.60
N TYR A 330 0.74 27.13 -2.86
CA TYR A 330 0.43 26.97 -1.45
C TYR A 330 -1.06 26.71 -1.28
N ARG A 331 -1.38 25.64 -0.55
CA ARG A 331 -2.76 25.23 -0.28
C ARG A 331 -3.24 25.78 1.06
N ASN A 332 -4.45 26.31 1.10
CA ASN A 332 -5.14 26.66 2.34
C ASN A 332 -6.55 26.04 2.33
N LEU A 333 -6.90 25.35 3.41
CA LEU A 333 -8.19 24.68 3.56
C LEU A 333 -8.97 25.33 4.68
N PHE A 334 -10.29 25.46 4.48
CA PHE A 334 -11.23 25.68 5.57
C PHE A 334 -12.36 24.67 5.48
N ILE A 335 -12.85 24.25 6.63
CA ILE A 335 -13.89 23.23 6.74
C ILE A 335 -15.07 23.79 7.52
N GLY A 336 -16.27 23.34 7.18
CA GLY A 336 -17.50 23.74 7.84
C GLY A 336 -18.68 22.88 7.41
N SER A 337 -19.81 23.07 8.08
CA SER A 337 -21.05 22.41 7.69
C SER A 337 -22.23 23.37 7.71
N PHE A 338 -23.23 23.06 6.89
CA PHE A 338 -24.50 23.76 6.82
C PHE A 338 -25.61 22.82 7.26
N ARG A 339 -26.54 23.36 8.07
CA ARG A 339 -27.72 22.63 8.56
C ARG A 339 -29.04 23.30 8.19
N ASP A 340 -28.98 24.49 7.61
CA ASP A 340 -30.16 25.22 7.16
C ASP A 340 -30.73 24.53 5.90
N PRO A 341 -31.96 23.96 5.94
CA PRO A 341 -32.55 23.28 4.80
C PRO A 341 -32.69 24.17 3.55
N ILE A 342 -32.91 25.48 3.73
CA ILE A 342 -33.06 26.43 2.63
C ILE A 342 -31.73 26.64 1.93
N LEU A 343 -30.63 26.76 2.69
CA LEU A 343 -29.27 26.87 2.16
C LEU A 343 -28.86 25.56 1.47
N ILE A 344 -29.10 24.43 2.12
CA ILE A 344 -28.78 23.10 1.58
C ILE A 344 -29.44 22.90 0.21
N GLY A 345 -30.70 23.33 0.06
CA GLY A 345 -31.43 23.24 -1.21
C GLY A 345 -30.84 24.05 -2.38
N GLN A 346 -29.98 25.04 -2.10
CA GLN A 346 -29.34 25.92 -3.08
C GLN A 346 -27.81 25.94 -2.94
N ILE A 347 -27.22 24.87 -2.36
CA ILE A 347 -25.82 24.86 -1.94
C ILE A 347 -24.85 25.14 -3.09
N HIS A 348 -25.13 24.61 -4.28
CA HIS A 348 -24.27 24.76 -5.45
C HIS A 348 -24.28 26.20 -5.96
N GLU A 349 -25.46 26.80 -6.12
CA GLU A 349 -25.60 28.21 -6.52
C GLU A 349 -25.00 29.15 -5.49
N TYR A 350 -25.20 28.84 -4.20
CA TYR A 350 -24.65 29.62 -3.09
C TYR A 350 -23.12 29.64 -3.13
N LEU A 351 -22.47 28.47 -3.28
CA LEU A 351 -21.01 28.36 -3.32
C LEU A 351 -20.41 28.98 -4.60
N GLU A 352 -21.08 28.85 -5.74
CA GLU A 352 -20.67 29.54 -6.99
C GLU A 352 -20.79 31.07 -6.87
N ALA A 353 -21.84 31.57 -6.24
CA ALA A 353 -21.94 33.00 -5.89
C ALA A 353 -20.81 33.43 -4.94
N GLY A 354 -20.37 32.54 -4.06
CA GLY A 354 -19.20 32.70 -3.20
C GLY A 354 -17.89 32.81 -3.99
N LYS A 355 -17.64 31.91 -4.94
CA LYS A 355 -16.48 31.97 -5.85
C LYS A 355 -16.45 33.32 -6.59
N ASN A 356 -17.59 33.75 -7.13
CA ASN A 356 -17.73 35.03 -7.81
C ASN A 356 -17.45 36.24 -6.90
N ARG A 357 -17.92 36.20 -5.64
CA ARG A 357 -17.63 37.25 -4.64
C ARG A 357 -16.13 37.32 -4.36
N VAL A 358 -15.49 36.17 -4.14
CA VAL A 358 -14.05 36.08 -3.86
C VAL A 358 -13.24 36.60 -5.04
N ALA A 359 -13.62 36.22 -6.26
CA ALA A 359 -13.01 36.72 -7.50
C ALA A 359 -13.06 38.25 -7.59
N ARG A 360 -14.21 38.86 -7.29
CA ARG A 360 -14.33 40.33 -7.26
C ARG A 360 -13.45 41.00 -6.21
N GLN A 361 -13.17 40.36 -5.08
CA GLN A 361 -12.29 40.93 -4.03
C GLN A 361 -10.80 40.80 -4.34
N HIS A 362 -10.42 39.87 -5.21
CA HIS A 362 -9.02 39.61 -5.56
C HIS A 362 -8.71 39.94 -7.02
N ARG A 363 -9.56 40.76 -7.67
CA ARG A 363 -9.41 41.12 -9.09
C ARG A 363 -8.13 41.91 -9.40
N ASP A 364 -7.66 42.68 -8.42
CA ASP A 364 -6.51 43.58 -8.56
C ASP A 364 -5.18 42.88 -8.16
N MET A 365 -5.21 41.56 -7.90
CA MET A 365 -4.04 40.76 -7.55
C MET A 365 -3.41 40.16 -8.81
N ASP A 366 -2.14 40.48 -9.06
CA ASP A 366 -1.37 39.97 -10.21
C ASP A 366 -0.78 38.57 -9.97
N ALA A 367 -1.48 37.72 -9.23
CA ALA A 367 -1.03 36.40 -8.82
C ALA A 367 -2.11 35.35 -9.04
N LYS A 368 -1.72 34.14 -9.41
CA LYS A 368 -2.64 33.06 -9.73
C LYS A 368 -3.17 32.43 -8.44
N TRP A 369 -4.48 32.17 -8.44
CA TRP A 369 -5.14 31.42 -7.40
C TRP A 369 -6.37 30.70 -7.96
N THR A 370 -6.75 29.60 -7.32
CA THR A 370 -7.98 28.86 -7.57
C THR A 370 -8.69 28.59 -6.25
N LEU A 371 -10.02 28.58 -6.28
CA LEU A 371 -10.88 28.22 -5.16
C LEU A 371 -11.87 27.18 -5.64
N ASP A 372 -11.94 26.05 -4.93
CA ASP A 372 -12.97 25.05 -5.15
C ASP A 372 -13.59 24.55 -3.84
N PHE A 373 -14.73 23.86 -3.95
CA PHE A 373 -15.45 23.30 -2.82
C PHE A 373 -15.69 21.81 -3.03
N HIS A 374 -15.23 21.00 -2.08
CA HIS A 374 -15.63 19.59 -1.97
C HIS A 374 -16.85 19.50 -1.07
N ILE A 375 -17.94 18.97 -1.58
CA ILE A 375 -19.25 18.97 -0.91
C ILE A 375 -19.66 17.53 -0.60
N TYR A 376 -19.98 17.25 0.66
CA TYR A 376 -20.34 15.92 1.15
C TYR A 376 -21.73 15.93 1.77
N GLY A 377 -22.54 14.95 1.38
CA GLY A 377 -23.91 14.81 1.86
C GLY A 377 -24.90 15.79 1.23
N ALA A 378 -24.51 16.58 0.23
CA ALA A 378 -25.46 17.34 -0.58
C ALA A 378 -26.11 16.43 -1.64
N PRO A 379 -27.33 16.77 -2.12
CA PRO A 379 -27.86 16.16 -3.34
C PRO A 379 -26.89 16.43 -4.51
N GLU A 380 -26.55 15.39 -5.27
CA GLU A 380 -25.73 15.56 -6.46
C GLU A 380 -26.51 16.32 -7.54
N THR A 381 -26.00 17.45 -7.99
CA THR A 381 -26.41 18.07 -9.24
C THR A 381 -25.64 17.36 -10.35
N GLY A 382 -26.24 16.31 -10.91
CA GLY A 382 -25.55 15.41 -11.82
C GLY A 382 -24.77 16.11 -12.94
N ALA A 383 -23.45 16.07 -12.87
CA ALA A 383 -22.59 16.11 -14.04
C ALA A 383 -22.38 14.66 -14.49
N ALA A 384 -23.19 14.22 -15.46
CA ALA A 384 -23.11 12.93 -16.15
C ALA A 384 -23.15 11.65 -15.27
N GLY A 385 -24.37 11.18 -14.96
CA GLY A 385 -24.66 9.76 -15.23
C GLY A 385 -24.81 8.76 -14.08
N SER A 386 -24.73 9.12 -12.80
CA SER A 386 -25.17 8.23 -11.71
C SER A 386 -25.97 8.96 -10.65
N THR A 387 -27.29 9.00 -10.81
CA THR A 387 -28.19 9.48 -9.76
C THR A 387 -28.43 8.38 -8.74
N CYS A 388 -27.85 8.48 -7.54
CA CYS A 388 -28.45 7.88 -6.35
C CYS A 388 -29.56 8.83 -5.83
N ASN A 389 -30.56 9.09 -6.67
CA ASN A 389 -31.75 9.84 -6.25
C ASN A 389 -32.63 8.91 -5.42
N ASP A 390 -32.25 8.71 -4.16
CA ASP A 390 -33.24 8.29 -3.16
C ASP A 390 -34.08 9.54 -2.85
N GLU A 391 -35.20 9.71 -3.56
CA GLU A 391 -36.12 10.86 -3.43
C GLU A 391 -36.62 11.08 -1.99
N THR A 392 -36.38 10.11 -1.10
CA THR A 392 -36.72 10.19 0.33
C THR A 392 -35.63 10.78 1.23
N TRP A 393 -34.40 10.94 0.75
CA TRP A 393 -33.29 11.43 1.56
C TRP A 393 -33.08 12.94 1.42
N THR A 394 -33.60 13.71 2.39
CA THR A 394 -33.21 15.12 2.58
C THR A 394 -32.00 15.20 3.51
N SER A 395 -30.89 15.72 3.01
CA SER A 395 -29.72 15.95 3.85
C SER A 395 -30.00 16.94 4.97
N LYS A 396 -29.73 16.52 6.21
CA LYS A 396 -29.85 17.38 7.40
C LYS A 396 -28.60 18.21 7.66
N GLU A 397 -27.49 17.82 7.05
CA GLU A 397 -26.20 18.46 7.22
C GLU A 397 -25.34 18.21 5.99
N VAL A 398 -24.86 19.28 5.38
CA VAL A 398 -23.88 19.24 4.28
C VAL A 398 -22.55 19.68 4.83
N PHE A 399 -21.52 18.84 4.67
CA PHE A 399 -20.14 19.16 5.03
C PHE A 399 -19.41 19.69 3.81
N ILE A 400 -18.63 20.77 3.99
CA ILE A 400 -17.82 21.36 2.92
C ILE A 400 -16.35 21.43 3.31
N VAL A 401 -15.49 21.21 2.32
CA VAL A 401 -14.07 21.56 2.36
C VAL A 401 -13.84 22.62 1.28
N GLY A 402 -13.63 23.86 1.70
CA GLY A 402 -13.15 24.92 0.82
C GLY A 402 -11.65 24.79 0.62
N GLU A 403 -11.23 24.57 -0.62
CA GLU A 403 -9.83 24.42 -1.01
C GLU A 403 -9.36 25.62 -1.83
N VAL A 404 -8.29 26.26 -1.37
CA VAL A 404 -7.60 27.31 -2.10
C VAL A 404 -6.19 26.87 -2.45
N LEU A 405 -5.78 27.09 -3.69
CA LEU A 405 -4.40 27.00 -4.16
C LEU A 405 -3.96 28.36 -4.70
N ALA A 406 -2.80 28.87 -4.28
CA ALA A 406 -2.29 30.16 -4.75
C ALA A 406 -0.76 30.23 -4.79
N ASP A 407 -0.22 31.22 -5.50
CA ASP A 407 1.24 31.40 -5.67
C ASP A 407 1.98 31.75 -4.36
N SER A 408 1.29 32.22 -3.31
CA SER A 408 1.89 32.53 -2.02
C SER A 408 1.03 32.10 -0.82
N PRO A 409 1.62 31.81 0.36
CA PRO A 409 0.86 31.47 1.57
C PRO A 409 -0.08 32.59 2.00
N ALA A 410 0.36 33.84 1.86
CA ALA A 410 -0.43 35.02 2.22
C ALA A 410 -1.67 35.16 1.34
N LEU A 411 -1.53 34.96 0.03
CA LEU A 411 -2.65 34.99 -0.91
C LEU A 411 -3.61 33.83 -0.66
N ALA A 412 -3.09 32.60 -0.52
CA ALA A 412 -3.92 31.43 -0.24
C ALA A 412 -4.77 31.65 1.03
N LYS A 413 -4.18 32.23 2.08
CA LYS A 413 -4.88 32.59 3.32
C LYS A 413 -5.90 33.71 3.12
N SER A 414 -5.59 34.74 2.33
CA SER A 414 -6.51 35.86 2.03
C SER A 414 -7.76 35.38 1.30
N VAL A 415 -7.58 34.60 0.24
CA VAL A 415 -8.66 34.01 -0.57
C VAL A 415 -9.50 33.08 0.30
N ALA A 416 -8.87 32.17 1.06
CA ALA A 416 -9.57 31.25 1.95
C ALA A 416 -10.37 31.99 3.05
N SER A 417 -9.80 33.05 3.63
CA SER A 417 -10.50 33.88 4.62
C SER A 417 -11.75 34.55 4.03
N THR A 418 -11.64 35.08 2.83
CA THR A 418 -12.77 35.72 2.12
C THR A 418 -13.85 34.71 1.76
N ALA A 419 -13.46 33.54 1.27
CA ALA A 419 -14.37 32.45 0.95
C ALA A 419 -15.10 31.94 2.21
N ARG A 420 -14.37 31.71 3.30
CA ARG A 420 -14.94 31.32 4.60
C ARG A 420 -15.94 32.34 5.12
N VAL A 421 -15.61 33.64 5.06
CA VAL A 421 -16.53 34.72 5.48
C VAL A 421 -17.80 34.71 4.63
N TYR A 422 -17.68 34.51 3.31
CA TYR A 422 -18.85 34.33 2.47
C TYR A 422 -19.65 33.11 2.89
N CYS A 423 -19.03 31.95 3.12
CA CYS A 423 -19.77 30.76 3.58
C CYS A 423 -20.58 31.03 4.85
N SER A 424 -20.05 31.81 5.80
CA SER A 424 -20.73 32.12 7.07
C SER A 424 -21.77 33.24 6.99
N HIS A 425 -21.62 34.20 6.07
CA HIS A 425 -22.40 35.45 6.07
C HIS A 425 -22.95 35.83 4.69
N GLY A 426 -22.84 34.94 3.71
CA GLY A 426 -23.33 35.15 2.37
C GLY A 426 -24.86 35.29 2.34
N PRO A 427 -25.40 36.13 1.47
CA PRO A 427 -26.84 36.22 1.31
C PRO A 427 -27.38 34.93 0.68
N LEU A 428 -28.49 34.43 1.19
CA LEU A 428 -29.29 33.40 0.53
C LEU A 428 -30.10 34.03 -0.60
N GLN A 429 -30.27 33.32 -1.72
CA GLN A 429 -31.30 33.69 -2.68
C GLN A 429 -32.64 33.35 -2.02
N ARG A 430 -33.36 34.38 -1.60
CA ARG A 430 -34.74 34.22 -1.14
C ARG A 430 -35.62 34.04 -2.38
N THR A 431 -36.35 32.93 -2.44
CA THR A 431 -37.49 32.83 -3.32
C THR A 431 -38.65 33.61 -2.68
N ASP A 432 -39.42 34.33 -3.48
CA ASP A 432 -40.55 35.16 -3.01
C ASP A 432 -41.62 34.24 -2.38
N GLY A 433 -41.52 33.99 -1.08
CA GLY A 433 -42.42 33.11 -0.33
C GLY A 433 -42.11 33.00 1.17
N ASP A 434 -40.87 33.23 1.60
CA ASP A 434 -40.42 32.98 2.99
C ASP A 434 -40.59 34.20 3.94
N LEU A 435 -41.76 34.84 3.89
CA LEU A 435 -42.25 35.69 4.99
C LEU A 435 -43.48 34.99 5.60
N GLY A 436 -43.22 33.93 6.37
CA GLY A 436 -44.20 33.22 7.18
C GLY A 436 -43.65 32.97 8.58
#